data_AF-A0A011NS81-F1
#
_entry.id   AF-A0A011NS81-F1
#
_cell.length_a   1.000
_cell.length_b   1.000
_cell.length_c   1.000
_cell.angle_alpha   90.00
_cell.angle_beta   90.00
_cell.angle_gamma   90.00
#
_symmetry.space_group_name_H-M   'P 1'
#
loop_
_entity.id
_entity.type
_entity.pdbx_description
1 polymer ?
#
loop_
_entity_poly.entity_id
_entity_poly.type
_entity_poly.pdbx_seq_one_letter_code
_entity_poly.pdbx_strand_id
1 'polypeptide(L)'
;MPSIPGADARQSRTLQSLKRFTPGGITALAAVGLVLLDAINKAHLAVNEARLSLELAVACRRMLEDLYDVQDALHGDASKLPAALAAFLATAEGGCQQ
;
A
#
# COMPACT_ATOMS: atom_id res chain seq x y z
N MET A 1 -26.88 15.67 -19.21
CA MET A 1 -25.74 16.03 -18.34
C MET A 1 -24.73 16.79 -19.17
N PRO A 2 -24.20 17.95 -18.74
CA PRO A 2 -23.21 18.65 -19.53
C PRO A 2 -21.87 17.91 -19.45
N SER A 3 -21.31 17.56 -20.60
CA SER A 3 -19.98 16.95 -20.72
C SER A 3 -18.93 18.00 -20.36
N ILE A 4 -18.27 17.85 -19.21
CA ILE A 4 -17.16 18.71 -18.80
C ILE A 4 -15.92 18.29 -19.62
N PRO A 5 -15.36 19.16 -20.49
CA PRO A 5 -14.15 18.84 -21.24
C PRO A 5 -13.00 18.56 -20.26
N GLY A 6 -12.39 17.37 -20.34
CA GLY A 6 -11.36 16.91 -19.40
C GLY A 6 -11.86 16.00 -18.27
N ALA A 7 -13.17 15.76 -18.18
CA ALA A 7 -13.76 14.75 -17.29
C ALA A 7 -13.91 13.37 -17.96
N ASP A 8 -13.27 13.15 -19.11
CA ASP A 8 -13.07 11.78 -19.59
C ASP A 8 -12.36 11.01 -18.48
N ALA A 9 -12.94 9.87 -18.08
CA ALA A 9 -12.36 9.00 -17.07
C ALA A 9 -10.92 8.72 -17.50
N ARG A 10 -9.97 9.35 -16.82
CA ARG A 10 -8.55 9.23 -17.12
C ARG A 10 -8.29 7.73 -17.14
N GLN A 11 -8.04 7.16 -18.32
CA GLN A 11 -7.79 5.74 -18.43
C GLN A 11 -6.52 5.46 -17.65
N SER A 12 -6.70 5.05 -16.41
CA SER A 12 -5.59 4.75 -15.53
C SER A 12 -5.01 3.44 -16.03
N ARG A 13 -3.82 3.52 -16.63
CA ARG A 13 -3.04 2.32 -16.99
C ARG A 13 -2.89 1.37 -15.80
N THR A 14 -2.88 1.92 -14.58
CA THR A 14 -2.91 1.15 -13.32
C THR A 14 -4.19 0.31 -13.18
N LEU A 15 -5.36 0.88 -13.42
CA LEU A 15 -6.64 0.14 -13.35
C LEU A 15 -6.77 -0.90 -14.47
N GLN A 16 -6.21 -0.64 -15.65
CA GLN A 16 -6.13 -1.63 -16.73
C GLN A 16 -5.19 -2.78 -16.38
N SER A 17 -4.10 -2.49 -15.68
CA SER A 17 -3.13 -3.47 -15.15
C SER A 17 -3.76 -4.43 -14.13
N LEU A 18 -4.81 -4.02 -13.40
CA LEU A 18 -5.44 -4.88 -12.40
C LEU A 18 -6.02 -6.19 -12.97
N LYS A 19 -6.34 -6.22 -14.27
CA LYS A 19 -6.83 -7.43 -14.95
C LYS A 19 -5.87 -8.62 -14.89
N ARG A 20 -4.58 -8.39 -14.60
CA ARG A 20 -3.58 -9.47 -14.47
C ARG A 20 -3.63 -10.18 -13.12
N PHE A 21 -4.36 -9.64 -12.14
CA PHE A 21 -4.46 -10.21 -10.80
C PHE A 21 -5.74 -11.02 -10.63
N THR A 22 -5.65 -12.05 -9.80
CA THR A 22 -6.83 -12.79 -9.34
C THR A 22 -7.68 -11.90 -8.43
N PRO A 23 -8.97 -12.22 -8.22
CA PRO A 23 -9.81 -11.50 -7.25
C PRO A 23 -9.19 -11.45 -5.84
N GLY A 24 -8.52 -12.52 -5.42
CA GLY A 24 -7.77 -12.56 -4.15
C GLY A 24 -6.60 -11.58 -4.15
N GLY A 25 -5.83 -11.50 -5.24
CA GLY A 25 -4.74 -10.53 -5.38
C GLY A 25 -5.23 -9.07 -5.36
N ILE A 26 -6.37 -8.78 -5.98
CA ILE A 26 -7.01 -7.45 -5.93
C ILE A 26 -7.44 -7.11 -4.50
N THR A 27 -8.03 -8.07 -3.77
CA THR A 27 -8.45 -7.87 -2.38
C THR A 27 -7.26 -7.56 -1.49
N ALA A 28 -6.16 -8.29 -1.66
CA ALA A 28 -4.94 -8.05 -0.90
C ALA A 28 -4.29 -6.69 -1.26
N LEU A 29 -4.28 -6.30 -2.53
CA LEU A 29 -3.82 -4.95 -2.93
C LEU A 29 -4.70 -3.84 -2.35
N ALA A 30 -6.02 -4.06 -2.26
CA ALA A 30 -6.93 -3.12 -1.61
C ALA A 30 -6.62 -3.00 -0.12
N ALA A 31 -6.32 -4.11 0.57
CA ALA A 31 -5.90 -4.10 1.97
C ALA A 31 -4.59 -3.29 2.17
N VAL A 32 -3.59 -3.48 1.31
CA VAL A 32 -2.35 -2.66 1.33
C VAL A 32 -2.67 -1.18 1.16
N GLY A 33 -3.55 -0.84 0.21
CA GLY A 33 -3.98 0.53 -0.02
C GLY A 33 -4.66 1.16 1.20
N LEU A 34 -5.48 0.41 1.94
CA LEU A 34 -6.11 0.88 3.17
C LEU A 34 -5.10 1.15 4.29
N VAL A 35 -4.12 0.26 4.48
CA VAL A 35 -3.04 0.45 5.46
C VAL A 35 -2.21 1.70 5.13
N LEU A 36 -1.89 1.90 3.85
CA LEU A 36 -1.21 3.10 3.38
C LEU A 36 -1.99 4.39 3.67
N LEU A 37 -3.30 4.39 3.39
CA LEU A 37 -4.16 5.55 3.68
C LEU A 37 -4.23 5.85 5.18
N ASP A 38 -4.31 4.84 6.04
CA ASP A 38 -4.27 4.99 7.49
C ASP A 38 -2.93 5.58 7.96
N ALA A 39 -1.81 5.07 7.43
CA ALA A 39 -0.47 5.59 7.72
C ALA A 39 -0.29 7.06 7.29
N ILE A 40 -0.83 7.45 6.12
CA ILE A 40 -0.83 8.85 5.66
C ILE A 40 -1.67 9.71 6.60
N ASN A 41 -2.88 9.26 6.94
CA ASN A 41 -3.79 9.99 7.83
C ASN A 41 -3.19 10.23 9.21
N LYS A 42 -2.44 9.25 9.74
CA LYS A 42 -1.73 9.37 11.02
C LYS A 42 -0.42 10.17 10.93
N ALA A 43 -0.09 10.72 9.75
CA ALA A 43 1.18 11.40 9.46
C ALA A 43 2.42 10.51 9.69
N HIS A 44 2.26 9.19 9.69
CA HIS A 44 3.37 8.24 9.90
C HIS A 44 4.32 8.18 8.69
N LEU A 45 3.84 8.57 7.50
CA LEU A 45 4.67 8.69 6.29
C LEU A 45 5.43 10.02 6.18
N ALA A 46 4.93 11.07 6.84
CA ALA A 46 5.59 12.38 6.90
C ALA A 46 6.35 12.45 8.22
N VAL A 47 7.50 11.77 8.25
CA VAL A 47 8.40 11.71 9.39
C VAL A 47 8.64 13.12 9.95
N ASN A 48 8.07 13.37 11.12
CA ASN A 48 8.57 14.37 12.04
C ASN A 48 9.12 13.58 13.23
N GLU A 49 10.39 13.15 13.15
CA GLU A 49 11.05 12.33 14.18
C GLU A 49 10.93 12.95 15.59
N ALA A 50 10.71 14.26 15.66
CA ALA A 50 10.45 15.00 16.89
C ALA A 50 9.10 14.69 17.57
N ARG A 51 8.17 13.97 16.91
CA ARG A 51 6.80 13.70 17.42
C ARG A 51 6.44 12.22 17.53
N LEU A 52 7.25 11.30 17.00
CA LEU A 52 7.01 9.86 17.12
C LEU A 52 7.82 9.26 18.26
N SER A 53 7.23 8.30 18.98
CA SER A 53 8.01 7.41 19.85
C SER A 53 8.95 6.55 19.00
N LEU A 54 10.07 6.13 19.58
CA LEU A 54 11.06 5.27 18.89
C LEU A 54 10.42 3.98 18.37
N GLU A 55 9.56 3.34 19.16
CA GLU A 55 8.81 2.13 18.79
C GLU A 55 7.95 2.36 17.54
N LEU A 56 7.20 3.47 17.50
CA LEU A 56 6.32 3.78 16.38
C LEU A 56 7.12 4.11 15.11
N ALA A 57 8.27 4.79 15.25
CA ALA A 57 9.17 5.07 14.14
C ALA A 57 9.77 3.78 13.54
N VAL A 58 10.15 2.82 14.39
CA VAL A 58 10.67 1.50 13.95
C VAL A 58 9.59 0.70 13.25
N ALA A 59 8.37 0.65 13.81
CA ALA A 59 7.24 -0.05 13.20
C ALA A 59 6.90 0.56 11.83
N CYS A 60 6.87 1.88 11.72
CA CYS A 60 6.60 2.58 10.46
C CYS A 60 7.69 2.34 9.42
N ARG A 61 8.97 2.30 9.84
CA ARG A 61 10.08 1.97 8.94
C ARG A 61 9.96 0.55 8.37
N ARG A 62 9.67 -0.44 9.21
CA ARG A 62 9.46 -1.83 8.77
C ARG A 62 8.29 -1.95 7.80
N MET A 63 7.17 -1.28 8.10
CA MET A 63 6.02 -1.25 7.20
C MET A 63 6.35 -0.61 5.84
N LEU A 64 7.22 0.41 5.80
CA LEU A 64 7.71 0.99 4.55
C LEU A 64 8.65 0.04 3.78
N GLU A 65 9.52 -0.68 4.49
CA GLU A 65 10.40 -1.70 3.89
C GLU A 65 9.58 -2.82 3.23
N ASP A 66 8.60 -3.40 3.94
CA ASP A 66 7.72 -4.42 3.38
C ASP A 66 6.86 -3.90 2.22
N LEU A 67 6.53 -2.61 2.22
CA LEU A 67 5.82 -1.98 1.11
C LEU A 67 6.70 -1.92 -0.16
N TYR A 68 8.01 -1.67 -0.02
CA TYR A 68 8.92 -1.72 -1.15
C TYR A 68 8.97 -3.12 -1.76
N ASP A 69 8.99 -4.18 -0.93
CA ASP A 69 8.93 -5.56 -1.42
C ASP A 69 7.63 -5.86 -2.18
N VAL A 70 6.49 -5.35 -1.71
CA VAL A 70 5.21 -5.44 -2.44
C VAL A 70 5.28 -4.69 -3.77
N GLN A 71 5.89 -3.50 -3.82
CA GLN A 71 6.06 -2.73 -5.06
C GLN A 71 6.98 -3.43 -6.05
N ASP A 72 8.08 -4.02 -5.58
CA ASP A 72 9.02 -4.78 -6.39
C ASP A 72 8.37 -6.03 -6.96
N ALA A 73 7.56 -6.75 -6.18
CA ALA A 73 6.78 -7.88 -6.68
C ALA A 73 5.68 -7.45 -7.67
N LEU A 74 5.08 -6.27 -7.47
CA LEU A 74 4.04 -5.75 -8.36
C LEU A 74 4.59 -5.36 -9.74
N HIS A 75 5.79 -4.78 -9.80
CA HIS A 75 6.40 -4.29 -11.03
C HIS A 75 7.37 -5.30 -11.66
N GLY A 76 7.92 -6.22 -10.87
CA GLY A 76 8.82 -7.27 -11.29
C GLY A 76 8.13 -8.63 -11.32
N ASP A 77 8.53 -9.50 -10.39
CA ASP A 77 8.10 -10.90 -10.36
C ASP A 77 6.80 -11.09 -9.57
N ALA A 78 5.69 -11.13 -10.31
CA ALA A 78 4.36 -11.31 -9.74
C ALA A 78 4.17 -12.65 -8.99
N SER A 79 5.05 -13.64 -9.18
CA SER A 79 4.98 -14.90 -8.40
C SER A 79 5.31 -14.70 -6.92
N LYS A 80 6.05 -13.63 -6.59
CA LYS A 80 6.42 -13.25 -5.21
C LYS A 80 5.35 -12.41 -4.50
N LEU A 81 4.39 -11.89 -5.27
CA LEU A 81 3.38 -10.96 -4.76
C LEU A 81 2.56 -11.52 -3.59
N PRO A 82 2.09 -12.80 -3.61
CA PRO A 82 1.35 -13.35 -2.47
C PRO A 82 2.17 -13.37 -1.17
N ALA A 83 3.45 -13.70 -1.25
CA ALA A 83 4.34 -13.75 -0.10
C ALA A 83 4.65 -12.33 0.44
N ALA A 84 4.93 -11.38 -0.45
CA ALA A 84 5.17 -9.99 -0.08
C ALA A 84 3.93 -9.35 0.57
N LEU A 85 2.74 -9.62 0.03
CA LEU A 85 1.47 -9.15 0.61
C LEU A 85 1.23 -9.73 2.00
N ALA A 86 1.49 -11.02 2.21
CA ALA A 86 1.34 -11.66 3.51
C ALA A 86 2.32 -11.08 4.55
N ALA A 87 3.58 -10.85 4.17
CA ALA A 87 4.58 -10.23 5.04
C ALA A 87 4.17 -8.81 5.45
N PHE A 88 3.77 -7.98 4.48
CA PHE A 88 3.30 -6.61 4.74
C PHE A 88 2.10 -6.59 5.69
N LEU A 89 1.10 -7.45 5.48
CA LEU A 89 -0.09 -7.51 6.34
C LEU A 89 0.28 -7.97 7.76
N ALA A 90 1.19 -8.94 7.91
CA ALA A 90 1.66 -9.37 9.22
C ALA A 90 2.36 -8.22 9.98
N THR A 91 3.18 -7.43 9.30
CA THR A 91 3.83 -6.25 9.90
C THR A 91 2.83 -5.15 10.23
N ALA A 92 1.84 -4.90 9.37
CA ALA A 92 0.80 -3.91 9.62
C ALA A 92 -0.08 -4.28 10.84
N GLU A 93 -0.44 -5.56 10.97
CA GLU A 93 -1.21 -6.07 12.11
C GLU A 93 -0.38 -6.06 13.41
N GLY A 94 0.89 -6.44 13.35
CA GLY A 94 1.78 -6.44 14.52
C GLY A 94 2.23 -5.04 14.96
N GLY A 95 2.30 -4.08 14.04
CA GLY A 95 2.75 -2.70 14.30
C GLY A 95 1.66 -1.76 14.83
N CYS A 96 0.37 -2.09 14.64
CA CYS A 96 -0.75 -1.28 15.12
C CYS A 96 -1.32 -1.71 16.48
N GLN A 97 -0.81 -2.77 17.10
CA GLN A 97 -1.20 -3.21 18.45
C GLN A 97 -0.34 -2.57 19.55
N GLN A 98 -0.22 -1.23 19.61
CA GLN A 98 0.30 -0.53 20.80
C GLN A 98 -0.39 0.83 20.99
#